data_AF-N1WC21-F1
#
_entry.id   AF-N1WC21-F1
#
_cell.length_a   1.000
_cell.length_b   1.000
_cell.length_c   1.000
_cell.angle_alpha   90.00
_cell.angle_beta   90.00
_cell.angle_gamma   90.00
#
_symmetry.space_group_name_H-M   'P 1'
#
loop_
_entity.id
_entity.type
_entity.pdbx_description
1 polymer ?
#
loop_
_entity_poly.entity_id
_entity_poly.type
_entity_poly.pdbx_seq_one_letter_code
_entity_poly.pdbx_strand_id
1 'polypeptide(L)'
;MSFVSLTSVKSTLPKKNNDYTHPNDYTNEISLLIERTNFLLEQKVFFHSHLSISVSSADMTFYWKRCDVLSNFISQFYFHSYESKRLDKNAISTIINELVENAAKYSDKENSKIYIEIKDLGTDLRLEVKNRVTPWMKAIFENKIQTIQEGNINQLYFDALESRNNGSGSDGMGLLILLKDYQLKLAYEFTKTEELDFDLTIRVHIPVEPGN
;
A
#
# COMPACT_ATOMS: atom_id res chain seq x y z
N MET A 1 9.48 -9.84 -2.33
CA MET A 1 8.45 -8.89 -1.88
C MET A 1 9.13 -7.64 -1.37
N SER A 2 8.63 -6.45 -1.68
CA SER A 2 9.32 -5.21 -1.34
C SER A 2 8.38 -4.23 -0.68
N PHE A 3 8.64 -3.93 0.59
CA PHE A 3 8.25 -2.66 1.19
C PHE A 3 9.35 -1.66 0.92
N VAL A 4 8.97 -0.47 0.47
CA VAL A 4 9.89 0.65 0.34
C VAL A 4 9.46 1.73 1.32
N SER A 5 10.36 2.09 2.26
CA SER A 5 10.16 3.27 3.10
C SER A 5 11.04 4.41 2.63
N LEU A 6 10.48 5.62 2.52
CA LEU A 6 11.22 6.84 2.15
C LEU A 6 12.40 7.14 3.10
N THR A 7 12.34 6.70 4.36
CA THR A 7 13.47 6.81 5.30
C THR A 7 14.61 5.84 4.96
N SER A 8 14.30 4.65 4.42
CA SER A 8 15.29 3.60 4.06
C SER A 8 16.00 3.84 2.71
N VAL A 9 15.42 4.65 1.82
CA VAL A 9 16.01 4.95 0.51
C VAL A 9 17.24 5.86 0.63
N LYS A 10 17.29 6.73 1.64
CA LYS A 10 18.51 7.54 1.91
C LYS A 10 19.73 6.70 2.30
N SER A 11 19.55 5.47 2.78
CA SER A 11 20.63 4.58 3.23
C SER A 11 21.09 3.53 2.20
N THR A 12 20.42 3.40 1.06
CA THR A 12 20.64 2.28 0.11
C THR A 12 21.46 2.63 -1.14
N LEU A 13 22.16 3.77 -1.19
CA LEU A 13 23.20 3.99 -2.20
C LEU A 13 24.32 2.96 -2.00
N PRO A 14 24.53 2.00 -2.92
CA PRO A 14 25.52 0.96 -2.72
C PRO A 14 26.91 1.58 -2.81
N LYS A 15 27.75 1.35 -1.79
CA LYS A 15 29.20 1.55 -1.89
C LYS A 15 29.70 0.60 -2.97
N LYS A 16 30.33 1.14 -4.01
CA LYS A 16 31.03 0.37 -5.06
C LYS A 16 32.02 -0.60 -4.41
N ASN A 17 31.68 -1.88 -4.38
CA ASN A 17 32.66 -2.95 -4.18
C ASN A 17 32.83 -3.65 -5.53
N ASN A 18 34.04 -3.51 -6.08
CA ASN A 18 34.46 -4.20 -7.29
C ASN A 18 34.67 -5.69 -6.96
N ASP A 19 33.89 -6.57 -7.57
CA ASP A 19 34.41 -7.84 -8.09
C ASP A 19 33.44 -8.40 -9.15
N TYR A 20 34.03 -8.87 -10.26
CA TYR A 20 33.37 -9.07 -11.55
C TYR A 20 32.79 -10.47 -11.73
N THR A 21 31.52 -10.55 -12.17
CA THR A 21 31.04 -11.51 -13.19
C THR A 21 29.82 -10.92 -13.91
N HIS A 22 29.89 -10.84 -15.25
CA HIS A 22 28.88 -10.37 -16.21
C HIS A 22 28.12 -9.04 -15.87
N PRO A 23 28.70 -7.87 -16.21
CA PRO A 23 28.20 -6.57 -15.75
C PRO A 23 26.85 -6.13 -16.33
N ASN A 24 26.47 -6.58 -17.53
CA ASN A 24 25.41 -5.90 -18.29
C ASN A 24 23.98 -6.27 -17.84
N ASP A 25 23.71 -7.54 -17.51
CA ASP A 25 22.35 -7.95 -17.11
C ASP A 25 22.03 -7.52 -15.67
N TYR A 26 22.99 -7.68 -14.75
CA TYR A 26 22.85 -7.23 -13.36
C TYR A 26 22.69 -5.71 -13.22
N THR A 27 23.42 -4.93 -14.03
CA THR A 27 23.30 -3.46 -14.01
C THR A 27 21.93 -3.02 -14.52
N ASN A 28 21.38 -3.71 -15.51
CA ASN A 28 20.04 -3.43 -16.05
C ASN A 28 18.93 -3.80 -15.05
N GLU A 29 19.02 -4.95 -14.38
CA GLU A 29 18.05 -5.35 -13.36
C GLU A 29 18.04 -4.41 -12.15
N ILE A 30 19.22 -3.99 -11.68
CA ILE A 30 19.36 -3.03 -10.58
C ILE A 30 18.80 -1.67 -10.99
N SER A 31 19.09 -1.21 -12.20
CA SER A 31 18.58 0.07 -12.70
C SER A 31 17.06 0.08 -12.81
N LEU A 32 16.47 -1.00 -13.34
CA LEU A 32 15.03 -1.18 -13.43
C LEU A 32 14.37 -1.26 -12.04
N LEU A 33 15.01 -1.92 -11.08
CA LEU A 33 14.52 -1.99 -9.70
C LEU A 33 14.53 -0.61 -9.04
N ILE A 34 15.61 0.17 -9.23
CA ILE A 34 15.74 1.54 -8.74
C ILE A 34 14.68 2.44 -9.37
N GLU A 35 14.49 2.36 -10.69
CA GLU A 35 13.49 3.14 -11.42
C GLU A 35 12.06 2.83 -10.94
N ARG A 36 11.71 1.54 -10.79
CA ARG A 36 10.41 1.13 -10.25
C ARG A 36 10.20 1.58 -8.81
N THR A 37 11.23 1.54 -7.98
CA THR A 37 11.18 2.03 -6.59
C THR A 37 11.01 3.55 -6.56
N ASN A 38 11.71 4.28 -7.42
CA ASN A 38 11.59 5.73 -7.54
C ASN A 38 10.19 6.13 -8.02
N PHE A 39 9.65 5.45 -9.03
CA PHE A 39 8.29 5.67 -9.53
C PHE A 39 7.24 5.45 -8.44
N LEU A 40 7.40 4.40 -7.62
CA LEU A 40 6.52 4.14 -6.49
C LEU A 40 6.60 5.23 -5.40
N LEU A 41 7.71 5.97 -5.28
CA LEU A 41 7.88 7.00 -4.25
C LEU A 41 7.67 8.43 -4.76
N GLU A 42 7.52 8.61 -6.07
CA GLU A 42 7.47 9.93 -6.69
C GLU A 42 6.27 10.74 -6.18
N GLN A 43 6.49 11.94 -5.63
CA GLN A 43 5.39 12.73 -5.05
C GLN A 43 4.55 13.47 -6.11
N LYS A 44 5.14 13.75 -7.28
CA LYS A 44 4.47 14.46 -8.38
C LYS A 44 4.43 13.55 -9.60
N VAL A 45 3.26 13.02 -9.92
CA VAL A 45 3.02 12.20 -11.11
C VAL A 45 2.01 12.88 -12.02
N PHE A 46 2.17 12.72 -13.33
CA PHE A 46 1.15 13.10 -14.29
C PHE A 46 0.01 12.08 -14.27
N PHE A 47 -1.23 12.54 -14.30
CA PHE A 47 -2.41 11.67 -14.27
C PHE A 47 -3.47 12.16 -15.26
N HIS A 48 -4.22 11.22 -15.83
CA HIS A 48 -5.37 11.51 -16.68
C HIS A 48 -6.62 11.82 -15.87
N SER A 49 -6.79 11.13 -14.74
CA SER A 49 -7.91 11.34 -13.82
C SER A 49 -7.46 11.24 -12.37
N HIS A 50 -8.19 11.92 -11.49
CA HIS A 50 -7.91 11.95 -10.05
C HIS A 50 -9.22 11.93 -9.27
N LEU A 51 -9.34 10.98 -8.33
CA LEU A 51 -10.40 10.91 -7.33
C LEU A 51 -9.79 11.09 -5.95
N SER A 52 -10.33 12.02 -5.17
CA SER A 52 -9.93 12.26 -3.78
C SER A 52 -11.15 12.16 -2.87
N ILE A 53 -11.05 11.33 -1.83
CA ILE A 53 -12.11 11.09 -0.85
C ILE A 53 -11.52 11.28 0.55
N SER A 54 -12.28 11.90 1.43
CA SER A 54 -11.95 11.99 2.85
C SER A 54 -13.12 11.49 3.71
N VAL A 55 -12.82 10.64 4.68
CA VAL A 55 -13.79 10.05 5.62
C VAL A 55 -13.26 10.17 7.05
N SER A 56 -14.16 10.24 8.01
CA SER A 56 -13.80 10.18 9.44
C SER A 56 -13.26 8.80 9.79
N SER A 57 -12.10 8.73 10.43
CA SER A 57 -11.51 7.45 10.87
C SER A 57 -12.38 6.75 11.91
N ALA A 58 -13.00 7.52 12.82
CA ALA A 58 -13.91 7.03 13.83
C ALA A 58 -15.14 6.38 13.20
N ASP A 59 -15.69 6.98 12.13
CA ASP A 59 -16.82 6.41 11.40
C ASP A 59 -16.47 5.09 10.72
N MET A 60 -15.29 5.00 10.09
CA MET A 60 -14.84 3.78 9.43
C MET A 60 -14.53 2.67 10.43
N THR A 61 -14.00 3.03 11.60
CA THR A 61 -13.72 2.08 12.69
C THR A 61 -15.01 1.56 13.34
N PHE A 62 -15.97 2.46 13.60
CA PHE A 62 -17.23 2.09 14.24
C PHE A 62 -18.14 1.29 13.30
N TYR A 63 -18.23 1.71 12.04
CA TYR A 63 -19.01 1.04 11.01
C TYR A 63 -18.09 0.39 9.99
N TRP A 64 -17.37 -0.67 10.40
CA TRP A 64 -16.37 -1.35 9.57
C TRP A 64 -16.85 -1.71 8.16
N LYS A 65 -18.13 -2.09 8.01
CA LYS A 65 -18.75 -2.39 6.70
C LYS A 65 -18.71 -1.20 5.71
N ARG A 66 -18.50 0.03 6.19
CA ARG A 66 -18.30 1.19 5.32
C ARG A 66 -16.99 1.13 4.54
N CYS A 67 -15.96 0.42 5.03
CA CYS A 67 -14.76 0.10 4.26
C CYS A 67 -15.14 -0.63 2.98
N ASP A 68 -15.95 -1.69 3.10
CA ASP A 68 -16.44 -2.47 1.95
C ASP A 68 -17.30 -1.65 0.99
N VAL A 69 -18.17 -0.78 1.51
CA VAL A 69 -19.04 0.06 0.66
C VAL A 69 -18.19 1.05 -0.14
N LEU A 70 -17.22 1.69 0.52
CA LEU A 70 -16.35 2.68 -0.10
C LEU A 70 -15.44 2.05 -1.16
N SER A 71 -14.82 0.90 -0.85
CA SER A 71 -13.96 0.18 -1.78
C SER A 71 -14.72 -0.28 -3.03
N ASN A 72 -15.95 -0.79 -2.86
CA ASN A 72 -16.83 -1.16 -3.97
C ASN A 72 -17.29 0.05 -4.80
N PHE A 73 -17.52 1.20 -4.17
CA PHE A 73 -17.84 2.44 -4.89
C PHE A 73 -16.66 2.87 -5.78
N ILE A 74 -15.45 2.96 -5.21
CA ILE A 74 -14.26 3.37 -5.95
C ILE A 74 -13.93 2.37 -7.07
N SER A 75 -14.00 1.06 -6.78
CA SER A 75 -13.79 0.02 -7.78
C SER A 75 -14.75 0.16 -8.96
N GLN A 76 -16.04 0.39 -8.70
CA GLN A 76 -17.02 0.61 -9.77
C GLN A 76 -16.76 1.90 -10.57
N PHE A 77 -16.30 2.95 -9.90
CA PHE A 77 -15.97 4.22 -10.54
C PHE A 77 -14.85 4.04 -11.57
N TYR A 78 -13.76 3.36 -11.20
CA TYR A 78 -12.62 3.16 -12.09
C TYR A 78 -12.80 2.02 -13.08
N PHE A 79 -13.55 0.97 -12.76
CA PHE A 79 -13.78 -0.15 -13.67
C PHE A 79 -14.32 0.29 -15.04
N HIS A 80 -15.24 1.27 -15.06
CA HIS A 80 -15.82 1.77 -16.32
C HIS A 80 -14.82 2.59 -17.17
N SER A 81 -13.81 3.21 -16.55
CA SER A 81 -12.73 3.89 -17.28
C SER A 81 -11.79 2.92 -18.01
N TYR A 82 -11.92 1.62 -17.72
CA TYR A 82 -11.04 0.57 -18.21
C TYR A 82 -11.78 -0.65 -18.71
N GLU A 83 -13.04 -0.55 -19.16
CA GLU A 83 -13.78 -1.72 -19.68
C GLU A 83 -13.03 -2.47 -20.81
N SER A 84 -12.14 -1.79 -21.54
CA SER A 84 -11.27 -2.39 -22.55
C SER A 84 -9.96 -2.96 -22.01
N LYS A 85 -9.55 -2.62 -20.78
CA LYS A 85 -8.28 -3.03 -20.15
C LYS A 85 -8.60 -4.02 -19.02
N ARG A 86 -7.86 -5.13 -18.90
CA ARG A 86 -8.22 -6.28 -18.03
C ARG A 86 -8.05 -6.02 -16.52
N LEU A 87 -8.54 -4.91 -16.00
CA LEU A 87 -8.60 -4.66 -14.56
C LEU A 87 -9.74 -5.49 -13.95
N ASP A 88 -9.37 -6.46 -13.11
CA ASP A 88 -10.35 -7.17 -12.31
C ASP A 88 -10.95 -6.23 -11.25
N LYS A 89 -12.22 -5.89 -11.44
CA LYS A 89 -13.03 -5.09 -10.50
C LYS A 89 -12.93 -5.63 -9.06
N ASN A 90 -12.96 -6.95 -8.90
CA ASN A 90 -12.89 -7.56 -7.57
C ASN A 90 -11.51 -7.36 -6.96
N ALA A 91 -10.44 -7.53 -7.75
CA ALA A 91 -9.09 -7.23 -7.31
C ALA A 91 -8.95 -5.76 -6.85
N ILE A 92 -9.43 -4.80 -7.63
CA ILE A 92 -9.39 -3.38 -7.25
C ILE A 92 -10.15 -3.17 -5.93
N SER A 93 -11.35 -3.73 -5.81
CA SER A 93 -12.19 -3.60 -4.61
C SER A 93 -11.48 -4.15 -3.38
N THR A 94 -10.93 -5.37 -3.47
CA THR A 94 -10.17 -5.97 -2.37
C THR A 94 -8.94 -5.14 -2.01
N ILE A 95 -8.14 -4.71 -2.99
CA ILE A 95 -6.93 -3.92 -2.72
C ILE A 95 -7.27 -2.62 -1.97
N ILE A 96 -8.29 -1.89 -2.44
CA ILE A 96 -8.74 -0.66 -1.79
C ILE A 96 -9.27 -0.98 -0.40
N ASN A 97 -10.07 -2.04 -0.24
CA ASN A 97 -10.63 -2.42 1.05
C ASN A 97 -9.54 -2.65 2.08
N GLU A 98 -8.53 -3.48 1.77
CA GLU A 98 -7.45 -3.79 2.70
C GLU A 98 -6.65 -2.55 3.11
N LEU A 99 -6.45 -1.59 2.19
CA LEU A 99 -5.75 -0.33 2.50
C LEU A 99 -6.61 0.64 3.33
N VAL A 100 -7.90 0.74 3.06
CA VAL A 100 -8.84 1.58 3.82
C VAL A 100 -9.04 1.01 5.22
N GLU A 101 -9.20 -0.32 5.35
CA GLU A 101 -9.25 -1.03 6.63
C GLU A 101 -7.96 -0.82 7.43
N ASN A 102 -6.80 -0.89 6.77
CA ASN A 102 -5.52 -0.59 7.40
C ASN A 102 -5.50 0.84 7.97
N ALA A 103 -5.90 1.83 7.17
CA ALA A 103 -5.94 3.21 7.61
C ALA A 103 -6.91 3.41 8.79
N ALA A 104 -8.10 2.82 8.75
CA ALA A 104 -9.06 2.87 9.86
C ALA A 104 -8.50 2.24 11.14
N LYS A 105 -7.84 1.08 11.02
CA LYS A 105 -7.21 0.39 12.14
C LYS A 105 -6.10 1.20 12.79
N TYR A 106 -5.21 1.80 11.98
CA TYR A 106 -4.02 2.49 12.49
C TYR A 106 -4.27 3.96 12.84
N SER A 107 -5.42 4.50 12.44
CA SER A 107 -5.80 5.88 12.72
C SER A 107 -5.82 6.21 14.20
N ASP A 108 -5.38 7.42 14.51
CA ASP A 108 -5.72 8.07 15.77
C ASP A 108 -7.24 8.22 15.89
N LYS A 109 -7.78 7.97 17.08
CA LYS A 109 -9.24 7.89 17.31
C LYS A 109 -9.87 9.26 17.51
N GLU A 110 -9.08 10.30 17.77
CA GLU A 110 -9.57 11.65 18.03
C GLU A 110 -9.75 12.45 16.73
N ASN A 111 -10.99 12.54 16.23
CA ASN A 111 -11.40 13.38 15.09
C ASN A 111 -10.46 13.34 13.85
N SER A 112 -9.75 12.23 13.65
CA SER A 112 -8.83 12.10 12.52
C SER A 112 -9.57 11.71 11.26
N LYS A 113 -8.95 11.98 10.12
CA LYS A 113 -9.49 11.66 8.80
C LYS A 113 -8.59 10.64 8.10
N ILE A 114 -9.23 9.80 7.30
CA ILE A 114 -8.56 8.99 6.29
C ILE A 114 -8.75 9.72 4.96
N TYR A 115 -7.66 9.92 4.25
CA TYR A 115 -7.61 10.49 2.91
C TYR A 115 -7.24 9.40 1.93
N ILE A 116 -8.02 9.28 0.85
CA ILE A 116 -7.81 8.30 -0.19
C ILE A 116 -7.68 9.07 -1.49
N GLU A 117 -6.54 8.95 -2.15
CA GLU A 117 -6.32 9.49 -3.49
C GLU A 117 -6.08 8.35 -4.48
N ILE A 118 -6.78 8.39 -5.61
CA ILE A 118 -6.54 7.50 -6.75
C ILE A 118 -6.21 8.35 -7.96
N LYS A 119 -5.10 8.04 -8.62
CA LYS A 119 -4.60 8.72 -9.82
C LYS A 119 -4.45 7.69 -10.94
N ASP A 120 -5.12 7.92 -12.06
CA ASP A 120 -4.96 7.15 -13.29
C ASP A 120 -3.74 7.64 -14.06
N LEU A 121 -2.70 6.82 -14.11
CA LEU A 121 -1.45 7.12 -14.80
C LEU A 121 -1.43 6.61 -16.26
N GLY A 122 -2.54 6.06 -16.75
CA GLY A 122 -2.68 5.43 -18.07
C GLY A 122 -2.23 3.96 -18.10
N THR A 123 -1.10 3.66 -17.46
CA THR A 123 -0.53 2.30 -17.31
C THR A 123 -0.83 1.66 -15.96
N ASP A 124 -1.07 2.49 -14.94
CA ASP A 124 -1.26 2.06 -13.56
C ASP A 124 -2.34 2.92 -12.90
N LEU A 125 -3.07 2.32 -11.96
CA LEU A 125 -3.82 3.05 -10.95
C LEU A 125 -2.94 3.22 -9.73
N ARG A 126 -2.51 4.45 -9.47
CA ARG A 126 -1.82 4.79 -8.23
C ARG A 126 -2.85 5.09 -7.15
N LEU A 127 -2.76 4.36 -6.04
CA LEU A 127 -3.61 4.51 -4.87
C LEU A 127 -2.75 4.93 -3.68
N GLU A 128 -3.16 6.00 -3.02
CA GLU A 128 -2.55 6.55 -1.81
C GLU A 128 -3.61 6.62 -0.72
N VAL A 129 -3.38 5.94 0.40
CA VAL A 129 -4.23 6.04 1.59
C VAL A 129 -3.41 6.64 2.71
N LYS A 130 -3.87 7.78 3.22
CA LYS A 130 -3.21 8.53 4.28
C LYS A 130 -4.10 8.64 5.50
N ASN A 131 -3.53 8.41 6.68
CA ASN A 131 -4.19 8.59 7.96
C ASN A 131 -3.23 9.14 9.01
N ARG A 132 -3.77 9.90 9.98
CA ARG A 132 -3.01 10.36 11.13
C ARG A 132 -2.87 9.24 12.16
N VAL A 133 -1.68 9.04 12.70
CA VAL A 133 -1.32 8.00 13.65
C VAL A 133 -0.54 8.58 14.82
N THR A 134 -0.79 8.06 16.02
CA THR A 134 -0.03 8.42 17.22
C THR A 134 1.36 7.77 17.21
N PRO A 135 2.33 8.23 18.04
CA PRO A 135 3.63 7.58 18.18
C PRO A 135 3.55 6.09 18.53
N TRP A 136 2.55 5.70 19.32
CA TRP A 136 2.31 4.30 19.69
C TRP A 136 1.80 3.47 18.50
N MET A 137 0.82 3.97 17.75
CA MET A 137 0.31 3.27 16.55
C MET A 137 1.37 3.17 15.45
N LYS A 138 2.22 4.19 15.31
CA LYS A 138 3.40 4.15 14.45
C LYS A 138 4.33 2.98 14.82
N ALA A 139 4.66 2.82 16.10
CA ALA A 139 5.54 1.74 16.56
C ALA A 139 4.95 0.34 16.29
N ILE A 140 3.63 0.17 16.48
CA ILE A 140 2.92 -1.08 16.15
C ILE A 140 3.00 -1.36 14.65
N PHE A 141 2.75 -0.35 13.82
CA PHE A 141 2.84 -0.50 12.36
C PHE A 141 4.26 -0.86 11.93
N GLU A 142 5.28 -0.18 12.44
CA GLU A 142 6.69 -0.47 12.13
C GLU A 142 7.08 -1.89 12.52
N ASN A 143 6.69 -2.35 13.72
CA ASN A 143 6.94 -3.72 14.15
C ASN A 143 6.25 -4.75 13.24
N LYS A 144 5.03 -4.44 12.77
CA LYS A 144 4.32 -5.32 11.81
C LYS A 144 5.05 -5.39 10.47
N ILE A 145 5.50 -4.26 9.92
CA ILE A 145 6.28 -4.23 8.68
C ILE A 145 7.59 -4.99 8.85
N GLN A 146 8.30 -4.79 9.96
CA GLN A 146 9.54 -5.51 10.26
C GLN A 146 9.30 -7.02 10.30
N THR A 147 8.25 -7.47 11.00
CA THR A 147 7.86 -8.88 11.05
C THR A 147 7.63 -9.45 9.66
N ILE A 148 6.95 -8.70 8.77
CA ILE A 148 6.70 -9.14 7.39
C ILE A 148 7.99 -9.18 6.57
N GLN A 149 8.90 -8.22 6.75
CA GLN A 149 10.16 -8.15 6.02
C GLN A 149 11.16 -9.23 6.42
N GLU A 150 11.22 -9.57 7.71
CA GLU A 150 12.15 -10.56 8.26
C GLU A 150 11.59 -11.99 8.20
N GLY A 151 10.26 -12.13 8.20
CA GLY A 151 9.58 -13.42 8.24
C GLY A 151 9.36 -14.06 6.87
N ASN A 152 8.99 -15.35 6.89
CA ASN A 152 8.53 -16.06 5.70
C ASN A 152 7.05 -15.70 5.45
N ILE A 153 6.80 -14.93 4.39
CA ILE A 153 5.43 -14.49 4.03
C ILE A 153 4.42 -15.63 3.88
N ASN A 154 4.84 -16.79 3.38
CA ASN A 154 3.92 -17.92 3.20
C ASN A 154 3.48 -18.47 4.56
N GLN A 155 4.42 -18.56 5.50
CA GLN A 155 4.14 -18.96 6.88
C GLN A 155 3.28 -17.91 7.59
N LEU A 156 3.67 -16.63 7.52
CA LEU A 156 2.91 -15.54 8.13
C LEU A 156 1.47 -15.46 7.61
N TYR A 157 1.27 -15.68 6.30
CA TYR A 157 -0.05 -15.74 5.69
C TYR A 157 -0.85 -16.95 6.18
N PHE A 158 -0.21 -18.12 6.28
CA PHE A 158 -0.84 -19.32 6.80
C PHE A 158 -1.26 -19.15 8.27
N ASP A 159 -0.37 -18.63 9.11
CA ASP A 159 -0.65 -18.36 10.53
C ASP A 159 -1.79 -17.34 10.70
N ALA A 160 -1.84 -16.31 9.85
CA ALA A 160 -2.92 -15.33 9.85
C ALA A 160 -4.26 -15.93 9.42
N LEU A 161 -4.27 -16.87 8.47
CA LEU A 161 -5.46 -17.61 8.07
C LEU A 161 -5.99 -18.51 9.18
N GLU A 162 -5.11 -19.27 9.85
CA GLU A 162 -5.50 -20.12 10.99
C GLU A 162 -6.08 -19.28 12.13
N SER A 163 -5.43 -18.16 12.46
CA SER A 163 -5.90 -17.23 13.50
C SER A 163 -7.29 -16.66 13.18
N ARG A 164 -7.54 -16.32 11.91
CA ARG A 164 -8.86 -15.87 11.45
C ARG A 164 -9.93 -16.95 11.61
N ASN A 165 -9.63 -18.18 11.21
CA ASN A 165 -10.57 -19.32 11.32
C ASN A 165 -10.86 -19.70 12.77
N ASN A 166 -9.90 -19.52 13.66
CA ASN A 166 -10.04 -19.80 15.09
C ASN A 166 -10.72 -18.66 15.88
N GLY A 167 -11.17 -17.60 15.21
CA GLY A 167 -11.91 -16.49 15.83
C GLY A 167 -11.04 -15.55 16.68
N SER A 168 -9.71 -15.69 16.65
CA SER A 168 -8.78 -14.86 17.43
C SER A 168 -8.45 -13.50 16.77
N GLY A 169 -9.18 -13.15 15.71
CA GLY A 169 -8.99 -11.92 14.94
C GLY A 169 -8.00 -12.08 13.78
N SER A 170 -8.28 -11.44 12.66
CA SER A 170 -7.49 -11.50 11.42
C SER A 170 -6.35 -10.46 11.38
N ASP A 171 -5.60 -10.34 12.47
CA ASP A 171 -4.80 -9.14 12.68
C ASP A 171 -3.59 -9.03 11.73
N GLY A 172 -3.72 -8.16 10.74
CA GLY A 172 -2.70 -7.92 9.73
C GLY A 172 -2.68 -8.93 8.58
N MET A 173 -3.79 -9.62 8.32
CA MET A 173 -3.98 -10.43 7.11
C MET A 173 -3.98 -9.55 5.83
N GLY A 174 -4.54 -8.33 5.90
CA GLY A 174 -4.71 -7.48 4.73
C GLY A 174 -3.42 -7.17 3.98
N LEU A 175 -2.38 -6.69 4.68
CA LEU A 175 -1.07 -6.44 4.04
C LEU A 175 -0.46 -7.73 3.46
N LEU A 176 -0.68 -8.89 4.08
CA LEU A 176 -0.18 -10.17 3.59
C LEU A 176 -0.91 -10.59 2.30
N ILE A 177 -2.23 -10.37 2.21
CA ILE A 177 -3.02 -10.58 0.98
C ILE A 177 -2.48 -9.71 -0.16
N LEU A 178 -2.26 -8.42 0.10
CA LEU A 178 -1.73 -7.50 -0.92
C LEU A 178 -0.37 -7.94 -1.48
N LEU A 179 0.51 -8.44 -0.60
CA LEU A 179 1.86 -8.87 -0.98
C LEU A 179 1.91 -10.26 -1.62
N LYS A 180 1.07 -11.19 -1.17
CA LYS A 180 1.11 -12.60 -1.60
C LYS A 180 0.20 -12.87 -2.78
N ASP A 181 -1.07 -12.51 -2.65
CA ASP A 181 -2.11 -12.89 -3.62
C ASP A 181 -2.12 -11.90 -4.79
N TYR A 182 -1.95 -10.60 -4.51
CA TYR A 182 -1.88 -9.56 -5.53
C TYR A 182 -0.46 -9.18 -5.96
N GLN A 183 0.57 -9.68 -5.25
CA GLN A 183 1.99 -9.44 -5.55
C GLN A 183 2.35 -7.94 -5.69
N LEU A 184 1.62 -7.08 -4.99
CA LEU A 184 1.81 -5.63 -5.09
C LEU A 184 3.12 -5.20 -4.44
N LYS A 185 3.72 -4.16 -5.01
CA LYS A 185 4.76 -3.38 -4.33
C LYS A 185 4.08 -2.30 -3.50
N LEU A 186 4.49 -2.23 -2.23
CA LEU A 186 3.94 -1.28 -1.26
C LEU A 186 5.04 -0.30 -0.86
N ALA A 187 4.70 0.98 -0.88
CA ALA A 187 5.48 2.01 -0.22
C ALA A 187 4.72 2.55 0.98
N TYR A 188 5.47 2.97 2.01
CA TYR A 188 4.88 3.72 3.11
C TYR A 188 5.81 4.82 3.59
N GLU A 189 5.22 5.91 4.09
CA GLU A 189 5.94 7.03 4.67
C GLU A 189 5.23 7.53 5.93
N PHE A 190 6.04 7.94 6.92
CA PHE A 190 5.58 8.70 8.07
C PHE A 190 6.06 10.14 7.92
N THR A 191 5.12 11.09 7.89
CA THR A 191 5.44 12.52 7.92
C THR A 191 5.05 13.07 9.29
N LYS A 192 6.01 13.65 10.01
CA LYS A 192 5.75 14.23 11.34
C LYS A 192 4.79 15.42 11.21
N THR A 193 3.80 15.50 12.10
CA THR A 193 2.87 16.64 12.20
C THR A 193 3.26 17.54 13.38
N GLU A 194 2.59 18.68 13.52
CA GLU A 194 2.92 19.69 14.54
C GLU A 194 2.68 19.21 15.99
N GLU A 195 1.81 18.21 16.19
CA GLU A 195 1.29 17.76 17.49
C GLU A 195 1.90 16.42 17.96
N LEU A 196 3.19 16.17 17.66
CA LEU A 196 3.92 14.91 17.96
C LEU A 196 3.41 13.65 17.25
N ASP A 197 2.30 13.75 16.53
CA ASP A 197 1.75 12.69 15.69
C ASP A 197 2.44 12.58 14.32
N PHE A 198 2.00 11.60 13.55
CA PHE A 198 2.51 11.32 12.21
C PHE A 198 1.35 11.11 11.23
N ASP A 199 1.50 11.59 10.00
CA ASP A 199 0.71 11.12 8.87
C ASP A 199 1.39 9.87 8.31
N LEU A 200 0.72 8.71 8.39
CA LEU A 200 1.07 7.50 7.67
C LEU A 200 0.43 7.57 6.29
N THR A 201 1.23 7.47 5.23
CA THR A 201 0.74 7.28 3.86
C THR A 201 1.21 5.93 3.35
N ILE A 202 0.28 5.08 2.90
CA ILE A 202 0.58 3.85 2.17
C ILE A 202 0.24 4.06 0.70
N ARG A 203 1.12 3.60 -0.18
CA ARG A 203 1.00 3.77 -1.63
C ARG A 203 1.22 2.47 -2.36
N VAL A 204 0.36 2.20 -3.33
CA VAL A 204 0.46 1.08 -4.27
C VAL A 204 0.20 1.55 -5.69
N HIS A 205 0.79 0.85 -6.65
CA HIS A 205 0.45 0.98 -8.06
C HIS A 205 -0.18 -0.34 -8.50
N ILE A 206 -1.42 -0.28 -8.98
CA ILE A 206 -2.15 -1.44 -9.53
C ILE A 206 -1.94 -1.39 -11.05
N PRO A 207 -1.22 -2.36 -11.63
CA PRO A 207 -0.96 -2.36 -13.07
C PRO A 207 -2.26 -2.54 -13.84
N VAL A 208 -2.41 -1.77 -14.92
CA VAL A 208 -3.53 -1.87 -15.84
C VAL A 208 -3.04 -2.56 -17.10
N GLU A 209 -3.36 -3.84 -17.27
CA GLU A 209 -2.97 -4.56 -18.48
C GLU A 209 -3.70 -3.96 -19.71
N PRO A 210 -2.99 -3.63 -20.80
CA PRO A 210 -3.64 -3.17 -22.01
C PRO A 210 -4.58 -4.25 -22.54
N GLY A 211 -5.75 -3.83 -23.03
CA GLY A 211 -6.62 -4.71 -23.81
C GLY A 211 -5.94 -5.10 -25.11
N ASN A 212 -6.09 -6.37 -25.50
CA ASN A 212 -5.70 -6.85 -26.83
C ASN A 212 -6.55 -6.19 -27.93
#